data_AF-A0A7W4W6M8-F1
#
_entry.id   AF-A0A7W4W6M8-F1
#
_cell.length_a   1.000
_cell.length_b   1.000
_cell.length_c   1.000
_cell.angle_alpha   90.00
_cell.angle_beta   90.00
_cell.angle_gamma   90.00
#
_symmetry.space_group_name_H-M   'P 1'
#
loop_
_entity.id
_entity.type
_entity.pdbx_description
1 polymer ?
#
loop_
_entity_poly.entity_id
_entity_poly.type
_entity_poly.pdbx_seq_one_letter_code
_entity_poly.pdbx_strand_id
1 'polypeptide(L)'
;MDTSTDKKKDNLTEEDVARYLRNHPGFFLKHEDLLADLKLSQDRGKAVSLTERQASILRERNMEMRTRLSSLLENAQRNDVLFEKTKALILALVDARRADELSNAFCQHLTENFQIDAASVIVFGNPVVSNSRLRVTTESEASAHIGSILKNNKAICGNLRESEIQFLFGERNVDKVGSAAVVPLHRDRPLGVIAIGSRDPQHFQSSMDTLFLGYIAEVINRCLPRLLKA
;
A
#
# COMPACT_ATOMS: atom_id res chain seq x y z
N MET A 1 45.76 -31.59 -72.14
CA MET A 1 46.74 -31.11 -71.15
C MET A 1 45.99 -30.09 -70.30
N ASP A 2 45.90 -30.36 -69.00
CA ASP A 2 45.32 -29.56 -67.89
C ASP A 2 43.84 -29.13 -67.97
N THR A 3 43.04 -29.14 -66.90
CA THR A 3 43.06 -29.73 -65.55
C THR A 3 41.61 -29.66 -65.07
N SER A 4 40.93 -30.80 -64.88
CA SER A 4 39.63 -30.84 -64.23
C SER A 4 39.84 -31.29 -62.79
N THR A 5 39.69 -30.32 -61.87
CA THR A 5 39.56 -30.47 -60.42
C THR A 5 38.71 -31.69 -60.05
N ASP A 6 39.32 -32.68 -59.39
CA ASP A 6 38.56 -33.76 -58.75
C ASP A 6 38.73 -33.67 -57.23
N LYS A 7 37.60 -33.44 -56.55
CA LYS A 7 37.49 -33.23 -55.11
C LYS A 7 37.79 -34.54 -54.40
N LYS A 8 38.85 -34.59 -53.58
CA LYS A 8 39.03 -35.64 -52.58
C LYS A 8 37.82 -35.67 -51.64
N LYS A 9 36.99 -36.70 -51.75
CA LYS A 9 36.03 -37.10 -50.72
C LYS A 9 36.83 -37.68 -49.54
N ASP A 10 37.01 -36.89 -48.49
CA ASP A 10 37.44 -37.43 -47.21
C ASP A 10 36.31 -38.30 -46.65
N ASN A 11 36.59 -39.60 -46.51
CA ASN A 11 35.70 -40.57 -45.86
C ASN A 11 35.76 -40.37 -44.34
N LEU A 12 35.29 -39.23 -43.83
CA LEU A 12 35.00 -39.10 -42.40
C LEU A 12 33.72 -39.88 -42.08
N THR A 13 33.83 -40.82 -41.15
CA THR A 13 32.66 -41.55 -40.63
C THR A 13 32.02 -40.77 -39.48
N GLU A 14 30.73 -40.98 -39.26
CA GLU A 14 30.01 -40.34 -38.14
C GLU A 14 30.60 -40.76 -36.79
N GLU A 15 31.06 -42.01 -36.65
CA GLU A 15 31.73 -42.47 -35.42
C GLU A 15 33.02 -41.70 -35.12
N ASP A 16 33.79 -41.34 -36.15
CA ASP A 16 35.04 -40.61 -35.97
C ASP A 16 34.79 -39.15 -35.57
N VAL A 17 33.76 -38.50 -36.15
CA VAL A 17 33.31 -37.16 -35.72
C VAL A 17 32.83 -37.20 -34.28
N ALA A 18 32.02 -38.20 -33.91
CA ALA A 18 31.50 -38.34 -32.55
C ALA A 18 32.62 -38.60 -31.53
N ARG A 19 33.62 -39.43 -31.88
CA ARG A 19 34.79 -39.66 -31.03
C ARG A 19 35.62 -38.38 -30.85
N TYR A 20 35.80 -37.63 -31.93
CA TYR A 20 36.53 -36.37 -31.90
C TYR A 20 35.87 -35.32 -31.00
N LEU A 21 34.54 -35.13 -31.13
CA LEU A 21 33.78 -34.19 -30.30
C LEU A 21 33.75 -34.59 -28.82
N ARG A 22 33.67 -35.89 -28.50
CA ARG A 22 33.75 -36.37 -27.10
C ARG A 22 35.11 -36.06 -26.47
N ASN A 23 36.19 -36.19 -27.23
CA ASN A 23 37.54 -35.94 -26.75
C ASN A 23 37.88 -34.43 -26.69
N HIS A 24 37.06 -33.57 -27.31
CA HIS A 24 37.25 -32.12 -27.35
C HIS A 24 35.96 -31.38 -26.94
N PRO A 25 35.59 -31.41 -25.64
CA PRO A 25 34.33 -30.82 -25.16
C PRO A 25 34.25 -29.30 -25.33
N GLY A 26 35.38 -28.61 -25.46
CA GLY A 26 35.44 -27.17 -25.75
C GLY A 26 35.45 -26.80 -27.23
N PHE A 27 35.26 -27.76 -28.15
CA PHE A 27 35.35 -27.53 -29.60
C PHE A 27 34.42 -26.41 -30.08
N PHE A 28 33.17 -26.39 -29.61
CA PHE A 28 32.17 -25.40 -30.02
C PHE A 28 32.38 -24.00 -29.38
N LEU A 29 33.23 -23.86 -28.37
CA LEU A 29 33.62 -22.53 -27.85
C LEU A 29 34.58 -21.81 -28.82
N LYS A 30 35.29 -22.56 -29.66
CA LYS A 30 36.22 -22.02 -30.66
C LYS A 30 35.59 -21.89 -32.05
N HIS A 31 34.41 -22.48 -32.23
CA HIS A 31 33.66 -22.54 -33.48
C HIS A 31 32.17 -22.30 -33.18
N GLU A 32 31.88 -21.14 -32.59
CA GLU A 32 30.51 -20.73 -32.20
C GLU A 32 29.59 -20.53 -33.42
N ASP A 33 30.18 -20.16 -34.55
CA ASP A 33 29.54 -20.04 -35.86
C ASP A 33 28.92 -21.37 -36.32
N LEU A 34 29.62 -22.49 -36.12
CA LEU A 34 29.09 -23.82 -36.42
C LEU A 34 27.89 -24.21 -35.54
N LEU A 35 27.78 -23.63 -34.35
CA LEU A 35 26.65 -23.87 -33.44
C LEU A 35 25.37 -23.19 -33.94
N ALA A 36 25.50 -22.03 -34.59
CA ALA A 36 24.38 -21.28 -35.15
C ALA A 36 23.73 -21.99 -36.36
N ASP A 37 24.54 -22.71 -37.14
CA ASP A 37 24.09 -23.43 -38.34
C ASP A 37 23.64 -24.88 -38.06
N LEU A 38 23.80 -25.36 -36.81
CA LEU A 38 23.47 -26.73 -36.43
C LEU A 38 21.95 -26.95 -36.36
N LYS A 39 21.39 -27.60 -37.39
CA LYS A 39 19.99 -28.03 -37.40
C LYS A 39 19.82 -29.37 -36.68
N LEU A 40 19.51 -29.31 -35.39
CA LEU A 40 19.06 -30.48 -34.63
C LEU A 40 17.57 -30.72 -34.92
N SER A 41 17.26 -31.53 -35.93
CA SER A 41 15.90 -32.03 -36.15
C SER A 41 15.54 -33.00 -35.02
N GLN A 42 14.63 -32.58 -34.16
CA GLN A 42 14.08 -33.45 -33.13
C GLN A 42 13.28 -34.57 -33.77
N ASP A 43 13.72 -35.80 -33.58
CA ASP A 43 12.80 -36.92 -33.50
C ASP A 43 13.07 -37.63 -32.17
N ARG A 44 12.03 -37.69 -31.33
CA ARG A 44 11.92 -38.38 -30.04
C ARG A 44 12.37 -37.62 -28.77
N GLY A 45 11.39 -36.94 -28.16
CA GLY A 45 11.03 -37.18 -26.75
C GLY A 45 11.83 -36.50 -25.62
N LYS A 46 11.13 -35.63 -24.88
CA LYS A 46 11.28 -35.39 -23.42
C LYS A 46 12.52 -34.68 -22.86
N ALA A 47 13.40 -34.06 -23.65
CA ALA A 47 14.46 -33.20 -23.11
C ALA A 47 14.28 -31.74 -23.57
N VAL A 48 13.76 -30.88 -22.67
CA VAL A 48 13.79 -29.42 -22.87
C VAL A 48 15.25 -28.97 -22.81
N SER A 49 15.71 -28.24 -23.83
CA SER A 49 17.08 -27.73 -23.88
C SER A 49 17.36 -26.86 -22.64
N LEU A 50 18.50 -27.05 -21.99
CA LEU A 50 18.89 -26.29 -20.80
C LEU A 50 18.89 -24.77 -21.08
N THR A 51 19.23 -24.35 -22.29
CA THR A 51 19.23 -22.94 -22.70
C THR A 51 17.82 -22.39 -22.91
N GLU A 52 16.90 -23.16 -23.48
CA GLU A 52 15.48 -22.79 -23.60
C GLU A 52 14.82 -22.69 -22.22
N ARG A 53 15.14 -23.62 -21.31
CA ARG A 53 14.66 -23.59 -19.94
C ARG A 53 15.24 -22.41 -19.15
N GLN A 54 16.53 -22.10 -19.33
CA GLN A 54 17.17 -20.91 -18.73
C GLN A 54 16.56 -19.60 -19.27
N ALA A 55 16.34 -19.50 -20.58
CA ALA A 55 15.71 -18.33 -21.20
C ALA A 55 14.27 -18.14 -20.70
N SER A 56 13.52 -19.24 -20.52
CA SER A 56 12.18 -19.20 -19.94
C SER A 56 12.20 -18.69 -18.49
N ILE A 57 13.07 -19.25 -17.64
CA ILE A 57 13.23 -18.82 -16.23
C ILE A 57 13.66 -17.35 -16.15
N LEU A 58 14.56 -16.89 -17.01
CA LEU A 58 15.00 -15.49 -17.05
C LEU A 58 13.86 -14.56 -17.47
N ARG A 59 13.02 -14.96 -18.44
CA ARG A 59 11.84 -14.18 -18.84
C ARG A 59 10.81 -14.11 -17.72
N GLU A 60 10.54 -15.22 -17.05
CA GLU A 60 9.64 -15.28 -15.90
C GLU A 60 10.11 -14.35 -14.77
N ARG A 61 11.40 -14.45 -14.40
CA ARG A 61 12.01 -13.54 -13.42
C ARG A 61 12.00 -12.08 -13.86
N ASN A 62 12.25 -11.80 -15.14
CA ASN A 62 12.19 -10.43 -15.65
C ASN A 62 10.77 -9.86 -15.54
N MET A 63 9.76 -10.66 -15.88
CA MET A 63 8.35 -10.27 -15.75
C MET A 63 7.99 -10.04 -14.29
N GLU A 64 8.38 -10.94 -13.39
CA GLU A 64 8.17 -10.78 -11.95
C GLU A 64 8.82 -9.51 -11.40
N MET A 65 10.07 -9.23 -11.79
CA MET A 65 10.77 -8.01 -11.40
C MET A 65 10.08 -6.75 -11.93
N ARG A 66 9.61 -6.76 -13.19
CA ARG A 66 8.85 -5.64 -13.76
C ARG A 66 7.55 -5.40 -13.00
N THR A 67 6.82 -6.46 -12.65
CA THR A 67 5.59 -6.37 -11.86
C THR A 67 5.87 -5.80 -10.47
N ARG A 68 6.92 -6.26 -9.79
CA ARG A 68 7.34 -5.71 -8.49
C ARG A 68 7.78 -4.25 -8.58
N LEU A 69 8.49 -3.88 -9.64
CA LEU A 69 8.89 -2.48 -9.85
C LEU A 69 7.67 -1.59 -10.11
N SER A 70 6.71 -2.06 -10.92
CA SER A 70 5.45 -1.35 -11.15
C SER A 70 4.70 -1.13 -9.85
N SER A 71 4.57 -2.16 -9.00
CA SER A 71 3.87 -2.02 -7.72
C SER A 71 4.58 -1.05 -6.77
N LEU A 72 5.92 -1.02 -6.76
CA LEU A 72 6.69 -0.05 -5.99
C LEU A 72 6.48 1.38 -6.49
N LEU A 73 6.47 1.59 -7.81
CA LEU A 73 6.20 2.91 -8.40
C LEU A 73 4.77 3.38 -8.11
N GLU A 74 3.78 2.50 -8.22
CA GLU A 74 2.39 2.80 -7.88
C GLU A 74 2.23 3.12 -6.38
N ASN A 75 2.91 2.37 -5.51
CA ASN A 75 2.94 2.66 -4.07
C ASN A 75 3.60 4.02 -3.80
N ALA A 76 4.71 4.34 -4.47
CA ALA A 76 5.39 5.62 -4.32
C ALA A 76 4.49 6.79 -4.75
N GLN A 77 3.82 6.68 -5.91
CA GLN A 77 2.88 7.70 -6.38
C GLN A 77 1.68 7.86 -5.43
N ARG A 78 1.13 6.76 -4.91
CA ARG A 78 0.06 6.82 -3.90
C ARG A 78 0.53 7.51 -2.62
N ASN A 79 1.75 7.22 -2.17
CA ASN A 79 2.34 7.84 -0.98
C ASN A 79 2.57 9.34 -1.18
N ASP A 80 3.03 9.79 -2.35
CA ASP A 80 3.21 11.21 -2.66
C ASP A 80 1.88 11.97 -2.62
N VAL A 81 0.83 11.38 -3.20
CA VAL A 81 -0.52 11.97 -3.15
C VAL A 81 -1.04 12.04 -1.72
N LEU A 82 -0.87 10.98 -0.92
CA LEU A 82 -1.26 10.98 0.49
C LEU A 82 -0.47 12.01 1.30
N PHE A 83 0.82 12.16 1.01
CA PHE A 83 1.68 13.13 1.68
C PHE A 83 1.21 14.58 1.41
N GLU A 84 0.97 14.95 0.15
CA GLU A 84 0.50 16.29 -0.18
C GLU A 84 -0.89 16.59 0.41
N LYS A 85 -1.81 15.61 0.39
CA LYS A 85 -3.11 15.75 1.06
C LYS A 85 -2.97 15.95 2.56
N THR A 86 -2.07 15.20 3.19
CA THR A 86 -1.80 15.30 4.64
C THR A 86 -1.20 16.65 4.99
N LYS A 87 -0.24 17.13 4.20
CA LYS A 87 0.36 18.45 4.35
C LYS A 87 -0.68 19.56 4.23
N ALA A 88 -1.54 19.51 3.21
CA ALA A 88 -2.62 20.48 3.03
C ALA A 88 -3.57 20.51 4.24
N LEU A 89 -3.96 19.32 4.75
CA LEU A 89 -4.78 19.21 5.95
C LEU A 89 -4.07 19.81 7.18
N ILE A 90 -2.79 19.48 7.42
CA ILE A 90 -2.04 20.01 8.55
C ILE A 90 -2.01 21.54 8.52
N LEU A 91 -1.76 22.15 7.36
CA LEU A 91 -1.77 23.60 7.20
C LEU A 91 -3.16 24.19 7.55
N ALA A 92 -4.24 23.59 7.03
CA ALA A 92 -5.60 24.01 7.36
C ALA A 92 -5.93 23.90 8.87
N LEU A 93 -5.43 22.86 9.55
CA LEU A 93 -5.61 22.69 11.00
C LEU A 93 -4.82 23.72 11.82
N VAL A 94 -3.64 24.13 11.35
CA VAL A 94 -2.81 25.15 12.01
C VAL A 94 -3.40 26.56 11.86
N ASP A 95 -3.99 26.84 10.69
CA ASP A 95 -4.62 28.12 10.35
C ASP A 95 -5.98 28.34 11.03
N ALA A 96 -6.62 27.26 11.49
CA ALA A 96 -7.90 27.33 12.20
C ALA A 96 -7.79 28.23 13.45
N ARG A 97 -8.76 29.13 13.60
CA ARG A 97 -8.84 30.11 14.70
C ARG A 97 -9.82 29.70 15.79
N ARG A 98 -10.71 28.77 15.49
CA ARG A 98 -11.72 28.24 16.42
C ARG A 98 -11.83 26.71 16.31
N ALA A 99 -12.32 26.07 17.37
CA ALA A 99 -12.44 24.62 17.43
C ALA A 99 -13.45 24.05 16.41
N ASP A 100 -14.50 24.81 16.07
CA ASP A 100 -15.46 24.46 15.01
C ASP A 100 -14.85 24.53 13.62
N GLU A 101 -14.00 25.52 13.33
CA GLU A 101 -13.22 25.58 12.09
C GLU A 101 -12.27 24.39 11.96
N LEU A 102 -11.58 24.01 13.04
CA LEU A 102 -10.69 22.84 13.05
C LEU A 102 -11.46 21.56 12.77
N SER A 103 -12.58 21.34 13.46
CA SER A 103 -13.45 20.17 13.27
C SER A 103 -13.95 20.10 11.83
N ASN A 104 -14.43 21.22 11.28
CA ASN A 104 -14.90 21.29 9.91
C ASN A 104 -13.77 21.02 8.89
N ALA A 105 -12.59 21.64 9.08
CA ALA A 105 -11.44 21.44 8.20
C ALA A 105 -11.01 19.97 8.16
N PHE A 106 -10.96 19.31 9.32
CA PHE A 106 -10.66 17.88 9.42
C PHE A 106 -11.69 17.03 8.65
N CYS A 107 -12.97 17.18 8.97
CA CYS A 107 -14.03 16.36 8.35
C CYS A 107 -14.11 16.59 6.84
N GLN A 108 -14.00 17.84 6.40
CA GLN A 108 -14.07 18.20 4.98
C GLN A 108 -12.88 17.64 4.20
N HIS A 109 -11.65 17.80 4.68
CA HIS A 109 -10.49 17.25 3.97
C HIS A 109 -10.56 15.74 3.87
N LEU A 110 -10.98 15.04 4.93
CA LEU A 110 -11.05 13.59 4.87
C LEU A 110 -12.13 13.08 3.92
N THR A 111 -13.29 13.73 3.87
CA THR A 111 -14.38 13.33 2.99
C THR A 111 -14.14 13.73 1.54
N GLU A 112 -13.67 14.96 1.27
CA GLU A 112 -13.47 15.48 -0.08
C GLU A 112 -12.13 15.06 -0.69
N ASN A 113 -11.03 15.17 0.06
CA ASN A 113 -9.69 14.93 -0.47
C ASN A 113 -9.24 13.49 -0.26
N PHE A 114 -9.49 12.89 0.91
CA PHE A 114 -9.10 11.50 1.19
C PHE A 114 -10.16 10.48 0.76
N GLN A 115 -11.34 10.92 0.34
CA GLN A 115 -12.45 10.06 -0.09
C GLN A 115 -12.88 9.05 0.98
N ILE A 116 -12.81 9.45 2.25
CA ILE A 116 -13.30 8.67 3.38
C ILE A 116 -14.81 8.87 3.50
N ASP A 117 -15.55 7.80 3.76
CA ASP A 117 -17.02 7.84 3.83
C ASP A 117 -17.56 8.64 5.02
N ALA A 118 -16.89 8.55 6.17
CA ALA A 118 -17.30 9.23 7.38
C ALA A 118 -16.11 9.75 8.17
N ALA A 119 -16.21 10.97 8.70
CA ALA A 119 -15.22 11.57 9.59
C ALA A 119 -15.93 12.30 10.73
N SER A 120 -15.33 12.25 11.92
CA SER A 120 -15.86 12.92 13.11
C SER A 120 -14.74 13.41 14.03
N VAL A 121 -15.01 14.55 14.66
CA VAL A 121 -14.21 15.10 15.76
C VAL A 121 -15.15 15.35 16.93
N ILE A 122 -14.85 14.74 18.07
CA ILE A 122 -15.61 14.90 19.31
C ILE A 122 -14.66 15.47 20.35
N VAL A 123 -15.00 16.62 20.91
CA VAL A 123 -14.21 17.28 21.95
C VAL A 123 -14.81 17.03 23.32
N PHE A 124 -13.96 16.81 24.32
CA PHE A 124 -14.39 16.65 25.71
C PHE A 124 -14.44 18.01 26.40
N GLY A 125 -15.61 18.36 26.94
CA GLY A 125 -15.86 19.65 27.56
C GLY A 125 -17.32 19.83 27.98
N ASN A 126 -17.75 21.08 28.09
CA ASN A 126 -19.14 21.39 28.40
C ASN A 126 -20.02 21.25 27.13
N PRO A 127 -21.01 20.33 27.10
CA PRO A 127 -21.87 20.11 25.93
C PRO A 127 -22.64 21.36 25.48
N VAL A 128 -22.82 22.37 26.34
CA VAL A 128 -23.47 23.65 25.98
C VAL A 128 -22.73 24.40 24.85
N VAL A 129 -21.43 24.13 24.67
CA VAL A 129 -20.60 24.75 23.62
C VAL A 129 -20.75 24.01 22.27
N SER A 130 -21.42 22.86 22.25
CA SER A 130 -21.64 22.07 21.05
C SER A 130 -22.48 22.85 20.02
N ASN A 131 -22.11 22.76 18.75
CA ASN A 131 -22.80 23.41 17.65
C ASN A 131 -22.86 22.49 16.42
N SER A 132 -23.41 22.97 15.30
CA SER A 132 -23.60 22.13 14.10
C SER A 132 -22.28 21.63 13.48
N ARG A 133 -21.15 22.26 13.79
CA ARG A 133 -19.82 21.95 13.22
C ARG A 133 -18.83 21.38 14.25
N LEU A 134 -19.13 21.51 15.54
CA LEU A 134 -18.31 21.02 16.63
C LEU A 134 -19.16 20.23 17.61
N ARG A 135 -18.87 18.94 17.74
CA ARG A 135 -19.51 18.10 18.73
C ARG A 135 -18.72 18.10 20.03
N VAL A 136 -19.38 18.50 21.11
CA VAL A 136 -18.80 18.51 22.46
C VAL A 136 -19.61 17.59 23.38
N THR A 137 -18.92 16.73 24.11
CA THR A 137 -19.52 15.78 25.08
C THR A 137 -18.69 15.78 26.36
N THR A 138 -19.24 15.20 27.43
CA THR A 138 -18.46 14.99 28.65
C THR A 138 -17.57 13.75 28.52
N GLU A 139 -16.44 13.74 29.22
CA GLU A 139 -15.57 12.55 29.28
C GLU A 139 -16.29 11.31 29.84
N SER A 140 -17.21 11.52 30.80
CA SER A 140 -18.02 10.45 31.39
C SER A 140 -18.94 9.80 30.36
N GLU A 141 -19.66 10.61 29.57
CA GLU A 141 -20.52 10.12 28.50
C GLU A 141 -19.72 9.40 27.42
N ALA A 142 -18.59 9.98 26.98
CA ALA A 142 -17.70 9.31 26.04
C ALA A 142 -17.17 7.97 26.60
N SER A 143 -16.82 7.92 27.89
CA SER A 143 -16.35 6.68 28.54
C SER A 143 -17.43 5.60 28.62
N ALA A 144 -18.71 5.97 28.71
CA ALA A 144 -19.81 5.01 28.70
C ALA A 144 -19.97 4.32 27.33
N HIS A 145 -19.69 5.03 26.23
CA HIS A 145 -19.83 4.48 24.88
C HIS A 145 -18.54 3.90 24.31
N ILE A 146 -17.41 4.57 24.47
CA ILE A 146 -16.12 4.25 23.85
C ILE A 146 -14.98 4.10 24.88
N GLY A 147 -15.30 3.77 26.14
CA GLY A 147 -14.31 3.69 27.22
C GLY A 147 -13.19 2.67 26.99
N SER A 148 -13.45 1.59 26.24
CA SER A 148 -12.42 0.64 25.79
C SER A 148 -11.34 1.31 24.95
N ILE A 149 -11.74 2.25 24.08
CA ILE A 149 -10.87 2.99 23.17
C ILE A 149 -10.06 4.05 23.93
N LEU A 150 -10.72 4.76 24.85
CA LEU A 150 -10.08 5.84 25.62
C LEU A 150 -9.01 5.33 26.59
N LYS A 151 -9.21 4.15 27.20
CA LYS A 151 -8.28 3.60 28.21
C LYS A 151 -6.88 3.30 27.68
N ASN A 152 -6.76 2.95 26.40
CA ASN A 152 -5.49 2.47 25.84
C ASN A 152 -4.63 3.59 25.25
N ASN A 153 -5.15 4.82 25.16
CA ASN A 153 -4.49 5.99 24.55
C ASN A 153 -3.80 5.70 23.19
N LYS A 154 -4.29 4.70 22.47
CA LYS A 154 -3.75 4.23 21.19
C LYS A 154 -4.84 4.23 20.14
N ALA A 155 -4.44 4.41 18.89
CA ALA A 155 -5.32 4.25 17.75
C ALA A 155 -5.86 2.81 17.72
N ILE A 156 -7.19 2.68 17.53
CA ILE A 156 -7.86 1.40 17.34
C ILE A 156 -8.43 1.38 15.93
N CYS A 157 -8.24 0.26 15.23
CA CYS A 157 -8.71 0.04 13.87
C CYS A 157 -9.53 -1.24 13.84
N GLY A 158 -10.59 -1.26 13.03
CA GLY A 158 -11.34 -2.47 12.71
C GLY A 158 -12.85 -2.26 12.78
N ASN A 159 -13.56 -3.36 13.00
CA ASN A 159 -15.01 -3.34 13.16
C ASN A 159 -15.38 -2.87 14.57
N LEU A 160 -16.06 -1.73 14.64
CA LEU A 160 -16.62 -1.21 15.88
C LEU A 160 -18.02 -1.77 16.11
N ARG A 161 -18.47 -1.75 17.36
CA ARG A 161 -19.85 -2.11 17.72
C ARG A 161 -20.81 -1.04 17.20
N GLU A 162 -22.05 -1.41 16.90
CA GLU A 162 -23.08 -0.46 16.43
C GLU A 162 -23.25 0.74 17.37
N SER A 163 -23.22 0.52 18.68
CA SER A 163 -23.30 1.59 19.69
C SER A 163 -22.09 2.55 19.66
N GLU A 164 -20.90 2.04 19.33
CA GLU A 164 -19.68 2.85 19.17
C GLU A 164 -19.75 3.67 17.88
N ILE A 165 -20.24 3.06 16.78
CA ILE A 165 -20.42 3.74 15.49
C ILE A 165 -21.49 4.83 15.60
N GLN A 166 -22.62 4.55 16.24
CA GLN A 166 -23.69 5.52 16.50
C GLN A 166 -23.16 6.68 17.33
N PHE A 167 -22.36 6.39 18.36
CA PHE A 167 -21.73 7.43 19.16
C PHE A 167 -20.70 8.23 18.37
N LEU A 168 -19.90 7.66 17.48
CA LEU A 168 -18.86 8.40 16.76
C LEU A 168 -19.40 9.19 15.56
N PHE A 169 -20.19 8.54 14.71
CA PHE A 169 -20.62 9.07 13.41
C PHE A 169 -22.09 9.47 13.34
N GLY A 170 -22.86 9.24 14.41
CA GLY A 170 -24.29 9.49 14.49
C GLY A 170 -25.14 8.37 13.89
N GLU A 171 -26.44 8.36 14.21
CA GLU A 171 -27.40 7.32 13.83
C GLU A 171 -27.52 7.07 12.33
N ARG A 172 -27.34 8.11 11.51
CA ARG A 172 -27.53 8.02 10.05
C ARG A 172 -26.42 7.25 9.31
N ASN A 173 -25.32 6.95 10.00
CA ASN A 173 -24.12 6.35 9.41
C ASN A 173 -23.85 4.92 9.93
N VAL A 174 -24.69 4.39 10.83
CA VAL A 174 -24.50 3.06 11.42
C VAL A 174 -24.43 1.96 10.36
N ASP A 175 -25.36 1.98 9.39
CA ASP A 175 -25.41 0.98 8.32
C ASP A 175 -24.38 1.20 7.19
N LYS A 176 -23.58 2.27 7.28
CA LYS A 176 -22.66 2.71 6.22
C LYS A 176 -21.19 2.61 6.61
N VAL A 177 -20.87 2.13 7.81
CA VAL A 177 -19.50 2.01 8.29
C VAL A 177 -19.17 0.54 8.51
N GLY A 178 -18.46 -0.07 7.55
CA GLY A 178 -17.99 -1.45 7.62
C GLY A 178 -16.71 -1.57 8.46
N SER A 179 -15.82 -0.58 8.41
CA SER A 179 -14.63 -0.49 9.25
C SER A 179 -14.37 0.95 9.69
N ALA A 180 -13.72 1.14 10.84
CA ALA A 180 -13.39 2.45 11.37
C ALA A 180 -12.05 2.48 12.07
N ALA A 181 -11.45 3.67 12.11
CA ALA A 181 -10.27 3.97 12.88
C ALA A 181 -10.54 5.13 13.84
N VAL A 182 -10.16 4.94 15.10
CA VAL A 182 -10.47 5.87 16.19
C VAL A 182 -9.19 6.19 16.93
N VAL A 183 -8.91 7.49 17.11
CA VAL A 183 -7.71 7.97 17.80
C VAL A 183 -8.11 8.90 18.94
N PRO A 184 -7.83 8.52 20.20
CA PRO A 184 -8.05 9.41 21.33
C PRO A 184 -7.11 10.62 21.25
N LEU A 185 -7.65 11.80 21.52
CA LEU A 185 -6.91 13.05 21.63
C LEU A 185 -6.54 13.28 23.09
N HIS A 186 -5.25 13.23 23.39
CA HIS A 186 -4.74 13.35 24.75
C HIS A 186 -3.46 14.19 24.76
N ARG A 187 -3.33 15.04 25.78
CA ARG A 187 -2.08 15.78 26.06
C ARG A 187 -1.78 15.74 27.57
N ASP A 188 -2.13 16.78 28.31
CA ASP A 188 -2.05 16.79 29.79
C ASP A 188 -3.36 16.27 30.43
N ARG A 189 -4.44 16.32 29.65
CA ARG A 189 -5.78 15.84 29.97
C ARG A 189 -6.41 15.26 28.69
N PRO A 190 -7.44 14.42 28.80
CA PRO A 190 -8.17 13.96 27.62
C PRO A 190 -8.90 15.14 26.97
N LEU A 191 -8.64 15.35 25.68
CA LEU A 191 -9.16 16.47 24.90
C LEU A 191 -10.37 16.07 24.05
N GLY A 192 -10.47 14.79 23.69
CA GLY A 192 -11.50 14.31 22.77
C GLY A 192 -11.11 13.04 22.05
N VAL A 193 -11.73 12.82 20.91
CA VAL A 193 -11.47 11.70 20.00
C VAL A 193 -11.71 12.14 18.56
N ILE A 194 -10.89 11.65 17.64
CA ILE A 194 -11.18 11.70 16.20
C ILE A 194 -11.48 10.29 15.71
N ALA A 195 -12.41 10.17 14.77
CA ALA A 195 -12.73 8.91 14.14
C ALA A 195 -13.00 9.06 12.66
N ILE A 196 -12.61 8.05 11.90
CA ILE A 196 -12.81 7.93 10.46
C ILE A 196 -13.43 6.57 10.16
N GLY A 197 -14.32 6.51 9.17
CA GLY A 197 -15.09 5.32 8.82
C GLY A 197 -15.12 5.11 7.32
N SER A 198 -15.10 3.85 6.91
CA SER A 198 -15.23 3.41 5.53
C SER A 198 -16.36 2.38 5.43
N ARG A 199 -17.07 2.37 4.30
CA ARG A 199 -18.06 1.34 3.98
C ARG A 199 -17.41 -0.03 3.81
N ASP A 200 -16.16 -0.05 3.35
CA ASP A 200 -15.41 -1.27 3.14
C ASP A 200 -14.93 -1.83 4.50
N PRO A 201 -15.36 -3.04 4.91
CA PRO A 201 -14.90 -3.69 6.13
C PRO A 201 -13.40 -4.01 6.15
N GLN A 202 -12.73 -3.97 4.99
CA GLN A 202 -11.30 -4.27 4.87
C GLN A 202 -10.39 -3.03 4.86
N HIS A 203 -10.97 -1.83 4.80
CA HIS A 203 -10.19 -0.62 4.62
C HIS A 203 -9.33 -0.25 5.84
N PHE A 204 -9.89 -0.33 7.05
CA PHE A 204 -9.17 -0.04 8.30
C PHE A 204 -8.89 -1.30 9.11
N GLN A 205 -8.12 -2.24 8.56
CA GLN A 205 -7.79 -3.50 9.25
C GLN A 205 -6.45 -3.47 9.98
N SER A 206 -5.53 -2.59 9.59
CA SER A 206 -4.20 -2.53 10.19
C SER A 206 -3.87 -1.15 10.76
N SER A 207 -2.96 -1.14 11.72
CA SER A 207 -2.40 0.09 12.28
C SER A 207 -1.48 0.84 11.30
N MET A 208 -0.97 0.17 10.25
CA MET A 208 -0.19 0.84 9.20
C MET A 208 -1.08 1.76 8.36
N ASP A 209 -2.33 1.35 8.10
CA ASP A 209 -3.30 2.13 7.34
C ASP A 209 -3.73 3.41 8.06
N THR A 210 -3.39 3.55 9.34
CA THR A 210 -3.81 4.67 10.20
C THR A 210 -2.65 5.47 10.78
N LEU A 211 -1.42 5.22 10.33
CA LEU A 211 -0.23 5.96 10.72
C LEU A 211 -0.40 7.47 10.47
N PHE A 212 -0.99 7.84 9.33
CA PHE A 212 -1.28 9.23 9.00
C PHE A 212 -2.29 9.86 9.97
N LEU A 213 -3.30 9.11 10.39
CA LEU A 213 -4.33 9.56 11.32
C LEU A 213 -3.73 9.83 12.71
N GLY A 214 -2.76 9.01 13.12
CA GLY A 214 -1.95 9.25 14.31
C GLY A 214 -1.20 10.59 14.25
N TYR A 215 -0.54 10.90 13.13
CA TYR A 215 0.15 12.19 12.96
C TYR A 215 -0.82 13.37 12.96
N ILE A 216 -1.98 13.24 12.33
CA ILE A 216 -3.01 14.29 12.37
C ILE A 216 -3.51 14.49 13.81
N ALA A 217 -3.75 13.41 14.55
CA ALA A 217 -4.14 13.48 15.96
C ALA A 217 -3.09 14.23 16.79
N GLU A 218 -1.81 13.99 16.56
CA GLU A 218 -0.72 14.72 17.23
C GLU A 218 -0.72 16.22 16.93
N VAL A 219 -1.05 16.63 15.71
CA VAL A 219 -1.19 18.05 15.35
C VAL A 219 -2.41 18.65 16.04
N ILE A 220 -3.55 17.95 16.00
CA ILE A 220 -4.78 18.38 16.66
C ILE A 220 -4.56 18.53 18.17
N ASN A 221 -3.83 17.62 18.82
CA ASN A 221 -3.48 17.70 20.25
C ASN A 221 -2.68 18.97 20.61
N ARG A 222 -1.96 19.56 19.65
CA ARG A 222 -1.22 20.82 19.82
C ARG A 222 -2.10 22.04 19.52
N CYS A 223 -2.94 21.98 18.49
CA CYS A 223 -3.80 23.10 18.09
C CYS A 223 -5.01 23.27 19.01
N LEU A 224 -5.72 22.17 19.33
CA LEU A 224 -7.00 22.19 20.02
C LEU A 224 -6.99 22.93 21.38
N PRO A 225 -5.99 22.77 22.26
CA PRO A 225 -5.94 23.52 23.53
C PRO A 225 -5.89 25.04 23.37
N ARG A 226 -5.30 25.56 22.29
CA ARG A 226 -5.28 27.00 21.98
C ARG A 226 -6.68 27.47 21.59
N LEU A 227 -7.38 26.65 20.80
CA LEU A 227 -8.70 26.98 20.23
C LEU A 227 -9.85 26.83 21.22
N LEU A 228 -9.65 26.07 22.30
CA LEU A 228 -10.62 25.93 23.40
C LEU A 228 -10.50 27.02 24.47
N LYS A 229 -9.42 27.81 24.44
CA LYS A 229 -9.18 28.95 25.35
C LYS A 229 -9.55 30.30 24.73
N ALA A 230 -9.70 30.35 23.41
CA ALA A 230 -10.11 31.51 22.64
C ALA A 230 -11.64 31.60 22.58
#